data_AF-U1ZGA4-F1
#
_entry.id   AF-U1ZGA4-F1
#
_cell.length_a   1.000
_cell.length_b   1.000
_cell.length_c   1.000
_cell.angle_alpha   90.00
_cell.angle_beta   90.00
_cell.angle_gamma   90.00
#
_symmetry.space_group_name_H-M   'P 1'
#
loop_
_entity.id
_entity.type
_entity.pdbx_description
1 polymer ?
#
loop_
_entity_poly.entity_id
_entity_poly.type
_entity_poly.pdbx_seq_one_letter_code
_entity_poly.pdbx_strand_id
1 'polypeptide(L)'
;MPAPAVHRSLTRSVRLATLGLALSPLLVLAAEEAIELEAQSVVATPQAERANGPVAGYVASRSATGTKTDTRLLETPQSVSVITADRIRDLGSLTVQDALRYTASMRGETYGLDSRGDWSMIRGSAPSIFLDGLQQTFGSYTNTRTDPFTLVGTVGYSF
;
A
#
# COMPACT_ATOMS: atom_id res chain seq x y z
N MET A 1 23.30 -14.17 41.34
CA MET A 1 23.33 -14.98 42.59
C MET A 1 23.79 -14.09 43.74
N PRO A 2 23.30 -14.18 44.98
CA PRO A 2 22.17 -14.96 45.52
C PRO A 2 21.20 -14.10 46.39
N ALA A 3 19.99 -14.62 46.64
CA ALA A 3 19.23 -14.34 47.88
C ALA A 3 19.78 -15.25 48.99
N PRO A 4 19.71 -14.93 50.29
CA PRO A 4 18.46 -15.16 51.00
C PRO A 4 18.19 -14.26 52.22
N ALA A 5 16.91 -14.22 52.60
CA ALA A 5 16.41 -13.67 53.84
C ALA A 5 16.77 -14.55 55.06
N VAL A 6 16.59 -13.94 56.23
CA VAL A 6 15.88 -14.46 57.42
C VAL A 6 16.67 -14.21 58.70
N HIS A 7 16.21 -13.22 59.48
CA HIS A 7 16.52 -13.09 60.89
C HIS A 7 15.46 -13.84 61.72
N ARG A 8 16.00 -14.78 62.49
CA ARG A 8 15.55 -15.43 63.71
C ARG A 8 14.45 -14.75 64.54
N SER A 9 13.46 -15.59 64.90
CA SER A 9 12.84 -15.81 66.23
C SER A 9 12.26 -14.60 66.96
N LEU A 10 11.05 -14.69 67.52
CA LEU A 10 10.88 -15.37 68.81
C LEU A 10 9.44 -15.84 69.05
N THR A 11 9.39 -17.10 69.44
CA THR A 11 8.30 -17.86 70.04
C THR A 11 7.87 -17.31 71.40
N ARG A 12 6.55 -17.25 71.62
CA ARG A 12 5.80 -17.74 72.81
C ARG A 12 4.38 -17.15 72.77
N SER A 13 3.37 -17.81 72.21
CA SER A 13 2.50 -18.85 72.81
C SER A 13 2.11 -18.62 74.27
N VAL A 14 0.87 -18.16 74.50
CA VAL A 14 -0.06 -18.70 75.50
C VAL A 14 -1.46 -18.72 74.89
N ARG A 15 -2.13 -19.86 75.06
CA ARG A 15 -3.42 -20.28 74.47
C ARG A 15 -4.55 -20.20 75.52
N LEU A 16 -5.79 -20.41 75.03
CA LEU A 16 -7.09 -20.69 75.70
C LEU A 16 -8.01 -19.47 75.87
N ALA A 17 -9.31 -19.51 75.55
CA ALA A 17 -10.16 -20.53 74.93
C ALA A 17 -11.49 -19.89 74.46
N THR A 18 -12.00 -20.34 73.30
CA THR A 18 -13.41 -20.57 72.84
C THR A 18 -14.55 -19.77 73.50
N LEU A 19 -15.55 -19.18 72.81
CA LEU A 19 -16.47 -19.79 71.84
C LEU A 19 -17.45 -18.68 71.38
N GLY A 20 -17.73 -18.50 70.08
CA GLY A 20 -18.78 -17.56 69.64
C GLY A 20 -18.61 -17.04 68.22
N LEU A 21 -19.17 -17.78 67.28
CA LEU A 21 -19.23 -17.57 65.83
C LEU A 21 -20.11 -16.36 65.44
N ALA A 22 -19.60 -15.52 64.52
CA ALA A 22 -20.29 -14.62 63.56
C ALA A 22 -19.50 -13.29 63.43
N LEU A 23 -18.32 -13.29 62.79
CA LEU A 23 -18.07 -13.24 61.34
C LEU A 23 -18.37 -11.86 60.69
N SER A 24 -17.36 -10.98 60.82
CA SER A 24 -16.81 -10.11 59.76
C SER A 24 -17.44 -8.74 59.46
N PRO A 25 -16.64 -7.65 59.54
CA PRO A 25 -16.98 -6.36 58.96
C PRO A 25 -16.58 -6.29 57.48
N LEU A 26 -17.52 -5.78 56.69
CA LEU A 26 -17.40 -5.02 55.44
C LEU A 26 -15.97 -4.82 54.88
N LEU A 27 -15.59 -5.68 53.93
CA LEU A 27 -14.52 -5.43 52.96
C LEU A 27 -15.19 -5.04 51.64
N VAL A 28 -15.01 -3.79 51.20
CA VAL A 28 -15.44 -3.33 49.89
C VAL A 28 -14.50 -3.94 48.85
N LEU A 29 -15.03 -4.86 48.03
CA LEU A 29 -14.32 -5.41 46.88
C LEU A 29 -14.70 -4.56 45.66
N ALA A 30 -13.76 -3.77 45.15
CA ALA A 30 -13.88 -3.18 43.82
C ALA A 30 -13.72 -4.31 42.80
N ALA A 31 -14.79 -4.60 42.06
CA ALA A 31 -14.72 -5.45 40.89
C ALA A 31 -14.07 -4.62 39.77
N GLU A 32 -12.85 -4.97 39.40
CA GLU A 32 -12.24 -4.49 38.17
C GLU A 32 -12.85 -5.31 37.02
N GLU A 33 -13.87 -4.73 36.38
CA GLU A 33 -14.51 -5.31 35.21
C GLU A 33 -13.54 -5.15 34.03
N ALA A 34 -12.76 -6.19 33.77
CA ALA A 34 -11.86 -6.26 32.62
C ALA A 34 -12.71 -6.36 31.34
N ILE A 35 -12.75 -5.28 30.57
CA ILE A 35 -13.36 -5.25 29.24
C ILE A 35 -12.38 -5.92 28.27
N GLU A 36 -12.65 -7.19 27.93
CA GLU A 36 -11.92 -7.92 26.90
C GLU A 36 -12.52 -7.57 25.53
N LEU A 37 -11.74 -6.91 24.66
CA LEU A 37 -12.16 -6.61 23.29
C LEU A 37 -12.21 -7.90 22.46
N GLU A 38 -13.35 -8.16 21.82
CA GLU A 38 -13.48 -9.27 20.87
C GLU A 38 -12.46 -9.16 19.73
N ALA A 39 -11.85 -10.29 19.39
CA ALA A 39 -10.85 -10.36 18.33
C ALA A 39 -11.47 -9.99 16.98
N GLN A 40 -11.20 -8.76 16.52
CA GLN A 40 -11.60 -8.30 15.20
C GLN A 40 -10.78 -9.02 14.13
N SER A 41 -11.41 -10.00 13.46
CA SER A 41 -10.80 -10.68 12.32
C SER A 41 -11.01 -9.86 11.05
N VAL A 42 -9.91 -9.33 10.49
CA VAL A 42 -9.92 -8.69 9.18
C VAL A 42 -9.74 -9.78 8.13
N VAL A 43 -10.85 -10.24 7.56
CA VAL A 43 -10.82 -11.10 6.37
C VAL A 43 -10.69 -10.19 5.14
N ALA A 44 -9.44 -9.86 4.78
CA ALA A 44 -9.19 -9.23 3.50
C ALA A 44 -9.53 -10.23 2.39
N THR A 45 -10.53 -9.92 1.57
CA THR A 45 -10.75 -10.65 0.33
C THR A 45 -9.74 -10.09 -0.68
N PRO A 46 -8.69 -10.82 -1.07
CA PRO A 46 -7.77 -10.31 -2.06
C PRO A 46 -8.52 -10.23 -3.39
N GLN A 47 -8.95 -9.03 -3.78
CA GLN A 47 -9.34 -8.78 -5.16
C GLN A 47 -8.07 -9.05 -5.98
N ALA A 48 -8.07 -10.13 -6.76
CA ALA A 48 -6.90 -10.54 -7.52
C ALA A 48 -6.61 -9.48 -8.58
N GLU A 49 -5.69 -8.57 -8.26
CA GLU A 49 -5.19 -7.57 -9.18
C GLU A 49 -4.60 -8.29 -10.40
N ARG A 50 -4.99 -7.82 -11.59
CA ARG A 50 -4.47 -8.32 -12.86
C ARG A 50 -3.63 -7.23 -13.49
N ALA A 51 -2.51 -7.62 -14.08
CA ALA A 51 -1.62 -6.69 -14.77
C ALA A 51 -2.31 -5.78 -15.82
N ASN A 52 -3.38 -6.26 -16.46
CA ASN A 52 -4.11 -5.53 -17.51
C ASN A 52 -5.52 -5.10 -17.05
N GLY A 53 -5.82 -5.25 -15.76
CA GLY A 53 -7.13 -4.92 -15.19
C GLY A 53 -7.14 -3.56 -14.48
N PRO A 54 -8.33 -3.09 -14.07
CA PRO A 54 -8.43 -1.90 -13.24
C PRO A 54 -7.76 -2.15 -11.88
N VAL A 55 -6.93 -1.19 -11.47
CA VAL A 55 -6.30 -1.16 -10.15
C VAL A 55 -7.15 -0.27 -9.24
N ALA A 56 -7.44 -0.75 -8.03
CA ALA A 56 -8.12 0.05 -7.02
C ALA A 56 -7.12 0.95 -6.29
N GLY A 57 -7.29 2.27 -6.38
CA GLY A 57 -6.42 3.25 -5.74
C GLY A 57 -5.18 3.62 -6.56
N TYR A 58 -4.12 4.08 -5.90
CA TYR A 58 -2.92 4.63 -6.55
C TYR A 58 -1.74 3.67 -6.64
N VAL A 59 -1.80 2.53 -5.96
CA VAL A 59 -0.69 1.57 -5.86
C VAL A 59 -1.07 0.29 -6.57
N ALA A 60 -0.40 0.02 -7.69
CA ALA A 60 -0.47 -1.28 -8.36
C ALA A 60 0.55 -2.25 -7.75
N SER A 61 0.21 -3.53 -7.70
CA SER A 61 1.08 -4.61 -7.25
C SER A 61 1.59 -5.49 -8.40
N ARG A 62 0.96 -5.44 -9.58
CA ARG A 62 1.27 -6.30 -10.74
C ARG A 62 1.38 -5.49 -12.04
N SER A 63 2.19 -5.98 -12.98
CA SER A 63 2.34 -5.39 -14.32
C SER A 63 2.79 -6.43 -15.34
N ALA A 64 2.37 -6.25 -16.60
CA ALA A 64 2.78 -7.06 -17.74
C ALA A 64 3.82 -6.37 -18.62
N THR A 65 4.17 -5.11 -18.36
CA THR A 65 5.03 -4.32 -19.26
C THR A 65 6.45 -4.86 -19.35
N GLY A 66 7.03 -5.33 -18.24
CA GLY A 66 8.42 -5.81 -18.21
C GLY A 66 8.60 -7.25 -18.69
N THR A 67 7.66 -8.14 -18.38
CA THR A 67 7.82 -9.59 -18.64
C THR A 67 6.84 -10.14 -19.68
N LYS A 68 5.92 -9.32 -20.20
CA LYS A 68 4.78 -9.75 -21.05
C LYS A 68 3.88 -10.80 -20.40
N THR A 69 3.95 -10.93 -19.08
CA THR A 69 3.20 -11.88 -18.27
C THR A 69 2.69 -11.18 -17.01
N ASP A 70 1.66 -11.72 -16.36
CA ASP A 70 1.10 -11.17 -15.12
C ASP A 70 2.05 -11.39 -13.92
N THR A 71 3.03 -10.50 -13.78
CA THR A 71 4.13 -10.60 -12.79
C THR A 71 3.99 -9.53 -11.71
N ARG A 72 4.40 -9.86 -10.47
CA ARG A 72 4.44 -8.88 -9.38
C ARG A 72 5.55 -7.88 -9.63
N LEU A 73 5.31 -6.61 -9.30
CA LEU A 73 6.32 -5.55 -9.48
C LEU A 73 7.62 -5.84 -8.70
N LEU A 74 7.51 -6.49 -7.53
CA LEU A 74 8.65 -6.88 -6.69
C LEU A 74 9.53 -7.97 -7.32
N GLU A 75 8.99 -8.76 -8.25
CA GLU A 75 9.69 -9.86 -8.91
C GLU A 75 10.25 -9.44 -10.28
N THR A 76 9.92 -8.23 -10.75
CA THR A 76 10.39 -7.71 -12.03
C THR A 76 11.80 -7.14 -11.87
N PRO A 77 12.81 -7.61 -12.64
CA PRO A 77 14.21 -7.17 -12.51
C PRO A 77 14.47 -5.78 -13.12
N GLN A 78 13.44 -4.99 -13.39
CA GLN A 78 13.51 -3.68 -14.01
C GLN A 78 12.68 -2.64 -13.26
N SER A 79 13.09 -1.37 -13.34
CA SER A 79 12.33 -0.26 -12.76
C SER A 79 11.06 0.01 -13.56
N VAL A 80 9.92 -0.38 -13.02
CA VAL A 80 8.60 -0.11 -13.61
C VAL A 80 7.84 0.86 -12.71
N SER A 81 7.30 1.92 -13.31
CA SER A 81 6.38 2.85 -12.62
C SER A 81 5.00 2.70 -13.21
N VAL A 82 4.00 2.54 -12.35
CA VAL A 82 2.61 2.34 -12.73
C VAL A 82 1.79 3.57 -12.36
N ILE A 83 1.02 4.09 -13.33
CA ILE A 83 0.07 5.19 -13.12
C ILE A 83 -1.33 4.60 -13.26
N THR A 84 -2.11 4.64 -12.18
CA THR A 84 -3.46 4.09 -12.15
C THR A 84 -4.47 5.07 -12.75
N ALA A 85 -5.61 4.54 -13.19
CA ALA A 85 -6.69 5.36 -13.73
C ALA A 85 -7.27 6.32 -12.68
N ASP A 86 -7.35 5.90 -11.42
CA ASP A 86 -7.79 6.76 -10.30
C ASP A 86 -6.87 7.98 -10.17
N ARG A 87 -5.55 7.77 -10.22
CA ARG A 87 -4.57 8.86 -10.17
C ARG A 87 -4.71 9.85 -11.34
N ILE A 88 -4.98 9.37 -12.55
CA ILE A 88 -5.18 10.23 -13.72
C ILE A 88 -6.43 11.11 -13.53
N ARG A 89 -7.52 10.52 -13.02
CA ARG A 89 -8.78 11.24 -12.77
C ARG A 89 -8.62 12.29 -11.66
N ASP A 90 -7.98 11.92 -10.55
CA ASP A 90 -7.84 12.80 -9.40
C ASP A 90 -6.86 13.97 -9.64
N LEU A 91 -5.87 13.77 -10.51
CA LEU A 91 -5.02 14.86 -11.00
C LEU A 91 -5.67 15.72 -12.08
N GLY A 92 -6.81 15.30 -12.65
CA GLY A 92 -7.45 16.00 -13.75
C GLY A 92 -6.60 16.05 -15.02
N SER A 93 -5.75 15.04 -15.23
CA SER A 93 -4.77 15.05 -16.31
C SER A 93 -5.45 14.89 -17.68
N LEU A 94 -5.41 15.94 -18.50
CA LEU A 94 -6.06 15.98 -19.81
C LEU A 94 -5.24 15.33 -20.94
N THR A 95 -3.97 15.04 -20.68
CA THR A 95 -3.03 14.54 -21.69
C THR A 95 -2.15 13.44 -21.10
N VAL A 96 -1.62 12.53 -21.93
CA VAL A 96 -0.73 11.48 -21.42
C VAL A 96 0.53 12.10 -20.82
N GLN A 97 1.09 13.13 -21.45
CA GLN A 97 2.26 13.84 -20.92
C GLN A 97 2.06 14.46 -19.54
N ASP A 98 0.88 15.00 -19.25
CA ASP A 98 0.55 15.59 -17.95
C ASP A 98 0.53 14.54 -16.84
N ALA A 99 -0.02 13.34 -17.13
CA ALA A 99 -0.05 12.22 -16.20
C ALA A 99 1.37 11.76 -15.80
N LEU A 100 2.37 11.96 -16.66
CA LEU A 100 3.77 11.55 -16.41
C LEU A 100 4.56 12.53 -15.54
N ARG A 101 4.04 13.74 -15.28
CA ARG A 101 4.76 14.78 -14.52
C ARG A 101 5.14 14.35 -13.10
N TYR A 102 4.37 13.43 -12.51
CA TYR A 102 4.58 12.94 -11.15
C TYR A 102 5.24 11.55 -11.09
N THR A 103 5.91 11.14 -12.17
CA THR A 103 6.68 9.90 -12.23
C THR A 103 8.17 10.19 -12.21
N ALA A 104 8.93 9.41 -11.43
CA ALA A 104 10.36 9.59 -11.31
C ALA A 104 11.06 9.38 -12.66
N SER A 105 12.06 10.22 -12.97
CA SER A 105 12.85 10.15 -14.20
C SER A 105 12.10 10.39 -15.52
N MET A 106 10.83 10.84 -15.44
CA MET A 106 10.02 11.21 -16.60
C MET A 106 9.91 12.72 -16.74
N ARG A 107 9.89 13.18 -18.00
CA ARG A 107 9.60 14.56 -18.38
C ARG A 107 8.45 14.51 -19.39
N GLY A 108 7.26 14.92 -18.98
CA GLY A 108 6.08 14.88 -19.85
C GLY A 108 6.05 16.01 -20.88
N GLU A 109 6.52 17.21 -20.51
CA GLU A 109 6.34 18.41 -21.32
C GLU A 109 7.65 18.84 -22.00
N THR A 110 8.14 18.00 -22.91
CA THR A 110 9.42 18.28 -23.59
C THR A 110 9.35 19.54 -24.45
N TYR A 111 8.20 19.80 -25.10
CA TYR A 111 7.99 20.91 -26.03
C TYR A 111 6.86 21.87 -25.61
N GLY A 112 6.38 21.80 -24.37
CA GLY A 112 5.24 22.61 -23.92
C GLY A 112 3.87 22.02 -24.28
N LEU A 113 2.85 22.89 -24.26
CA LEU A 113 1.49 22.60 -24.69
C LEU A 113 1.41 22.45 -26.23
N ASP A 114 1.81 21.28 -26.73
CA ASP A 114 1.53 20.85 -28.11
C ASP A 114 0.23 20.04 -28.15
N SER A 115 -0.71 20.41 -29.03
CA SER A 115 -1.97 19.70 -29.22
C SER A 115 -1.85 18.51 -30.18
N ARG A 116 -0.77 18.45 -30.97
CA ARG A 116 -0.58 17.45 -32.04
C ARG A 116 -0.15 16.07 -31.53
N GLY A 117 0.51 16.03 -30.37
CA GLY A 117 1.01 14.78 -29.81
C GLY A 117 1.51 14.96 -28.37
N ASP A 118 1.78 13.83 -27.72
CA ASP A 118 2.34 13.80 -26.37
C ASP A 118 3.84 13.52 -26.43
N TRP A 119 4.65 14.46 -25.94
CA TRP A 119 6.10 14.44 -26.10
C TRP A 119 6.82 14.19 -24.78
N SER A 120 7.02 12.92 -24.45
CA SER A 120 7.71 12.53 -23.22
C SER A 120 9.19 12.19 -23.44
N MET A 121 10.01 12.43 -22.42
CA MET A 121 11.37 11.93 -22.30
C MET A 121 11.52 11.10 -21.02
N ILE A 122 12.26 10.00 -21.13
CA ILE A 122 12.59 9.12 -20.01
C ILE A 122 14.11 9.04 -19.92
N ARG A 123 14.68 9.35 -18.76
CA ARG A 123 16.15 9.36 -18.55
C ARG A 123 16.92 10.17 -19.62
N GLY A 124 16.31 11.23 -20.15
CA GLY A 124 16.91 12.11 -21.17
C GLY A 124 16.83 11.62 -22.61
N SER A 125 16.13 10.50 -22.89
CA SER A 125 15.90 9.99 -24.25
C SER A 125 14.40 9.90 -24.57
N ALA A 126 14.06 9.97 -25.86
CA ALA A 126 12.69 9.75 -26.34
C ALA A 126 12.35 8.25 -26.26
N PRO A 127 11.32 7.85 -25.50
CA PRO A 127 10.95 6.44 -25.36
C PRO A 127 10.15 5.95 -26.57
N SER A 128 10.13 4.63 -26.76
CA SER A 128 9.10 3.98 -27.57
C SER A 128 7.79 3.90 -26.78
N ILE A 129 6.68 4.26 -27.44
CA ILE A 129 5.35 4.25 -26.85
C ILE A 129 4.61 3.00 -27.32
N PHE A 130 4.00 2.29 -26.38
CA PHE A 130 3.18 1.12 -26.64
C PHE A 130 1.76 1.35 -26.13
N LEU A 131 0.78 0.87 -26.89
CA LEU A 131 -0.62 0.81 -26.49
C LEU A 131 -1.04 -0.66 -26.52
N ASP A 132 -1.52 -1.19 -25.39
CA ASP A 132 -1.92 -2.59 -25.22
C ASP A 132 -0.87 -3.62 -25.68
N GLY A 133 0.41 -3.27 -25.55
CA GLY A 133 1.54 -4.12 -25.94
C GLY A 133 1.96 -4.01 -27.41
N LEU A 134 1.27 -3.21 -28.22
CA LEU A 134 1.65 -2.89 -29.60
C LEU A 134 2.34 -1.53 -29.69
N GLN A 135 3.44 -1.44 -30.44
CA GLN A 135 4.16 -0.19 -30.62
C GLN A 135 3.32 0.80 -31.44
N GLN A 136 3.12 2.01 -30.91
CA GLN A 136 2.52 3.09 -31.69
C GLN A 136 3.51 3.57 -32.76
N THR A 137 3.02 3.86 -33.96
CA THR A 137 3.85 4.15 -35.15
C THR A 137 4.85 5.28 -34.90
N PHE A 138 6.11 5.02 -35.26
CA PHE A 138 7.24 5.95 -35.12
C PHE A 138 7.41 6.81 -36.38
N GLY A 139 7.73 8.10 -36.21
CA GLY A 139 8.19 8.96 -37.30
C GLY A 139 7.10 9.63 -38.17
N SER A 140 5.82 9.47 -37.82
CA SER A 140 4.74 10.20 -38.49
C SER A 140 4.14 11.26 -37.57
N TYR A 141 4.05 12.50 -38.07
CA TYR A 141 3.42 13.63 -37.37
C TYR A 141 1.88 13.47 -37.25
N THR A 142 1.32 12.44 -37.88
CA THR A 142 -0.10 12.08 -37.85
C THR A 142 -0.37 10.85 -36.96
N ASN A 143 0.38 10.70 -35.87
CA ASN A 143 0.07 9.66 -34.90
C ASN A 143 -1.23 10.01 -34.15
N THR A 144 -2.07 9.01 -33.91
CA THR A 144 -3.30 9.19 -33.14
C THR A 144 -2.93 9.48 -31.69
N ARG A 145 -3.36 10.63 -31.18
CA ARG A 145 -3.19 10.97 -29.77
C ARG A 145 -4.08 10.08 -28.91
N THR A 146 -3.48 9.40 -27.95
CA THR A 146 -4.21 8.56 -27.00
C THR A 146 -4.88 9.43 -25.94
N ASP A 147 -6.18 9.25 -25.73
CA ASP A 147 -6.90 9.94 -24.66
C ASP A 147 -6.65 9.25 -23.30
N PRO A 148 -6.24 9.97 -22.25
CA PRO A 148 -5.86 9.37 -20.98
C PRO A 148 -7.02 8.71 -20.23
N PHE A 149 -8.28 9.12 -20.46
CA PHE A 149 -9.45 8.52 -19.81
C PHE A 149 -9.88 7.20 -20.44
N THR A 150 -9.46 6.93 -21.67
CA THR A 150 -9.70 5.63 -22.34
C THR A 150 -8.78 4.51 -21.83
N LEU A 151 -7.76 4.84 -21.03
CA LEU A 151 -6.79 3.88 -20.53
C LEU A 151 -7.32 3.13 -19.30
N VAL A 152 -7.45 1.80 -19.43
CA VAL A 152 -8.01 0.94 -18.36
C VAL A 152 -6.96 0.46 -17.36
N GLY A 153 -5.69 0.77 -17.59
CA GLY A 153 -4.62 0.51 -16.64
C GLY A 153 -3.28 0.85 -17.26
N THR A 154 -2.47 1.60 -16.51
CA THR A 154 -1.01 1.69 -16.67
C THR A 154 -0.50 1.96 -18.10
N VAL A 155 -0.10 3.21 -18.38
CA VAL A 155 0.84 3.44 -19.49
C VAL A 155 2.20 2.87 -19.08
N GLY A 156 2.48 1.66 -19.56
CA GLY A 156 3.74 0.98 -19.31
C GLY A 156 4.81 1.45 -20.29
N TYR A 157 5.80 2.19 -19.80
CA TYR A 157 7.03 2.45 -20.53
C TYR A 157 8.08 1.43 -20.09
N SER A 158 8.64 0.68 -21.04
CA SER A 158 9.73 -0.27 -20.79
C SER A 158 10.96 0.12 -21.60
N PHE A 159 12.13 -0.15 -21.03
CA PHE A 159 13.44 -0.09 -21.69
C PHE A 159 14.10 -1.46 -21.62
#